data_AF-A0A259LQW5-F1
#
_entry.id   AF-A0A259LQW5-F1
#
_cell.length_a   1.000
_cell.length_b   1.000
_cell.length_c   1.000
_cell.angle_alpha   90.00
_cell.angle_beta   90.00
_cell.angle_gamma   90.00
#
_symmetry.space_group_name_H-M   'P 1'
#
loop_
_entity.id
_entity.type
_entity.pdbx_description
1 polymer ?
#
loop_
_entity_poly.entity_id
_entity_poly.type
_entity_poly.pdbx_seq_one_letter_code
_entity_poly.pdbx_strand_id
1 'polypeptide(L)'
;LKSNCPVTGQPDWATVLIRYTGPRLDRSGLLKYIVGFRQKQDFHEHCVETLFTDLMARCQPEHLMVCARYTRRGGLDINPWRSTEPEADPGPRLVRQ
;
A
#
# COMPACT_ATOMS: atom_id res chain seq x y z
N LEU A 1 2.66 7.00 -0.08
CA LEU A 1 3.60 5.93 -0.47
C LEU A 1 4.35 6.36 -1.72
N LYS A 2 5.66 6.09 -1.77
CA LYS A 2 6.48 6.25 -2.98
C LYS A 2 7.44 5.07 -3.07
N SER A 3 7.56 4.47 -4.25
CA SER A 3 8.57 3.46 -4.60
C SER A 3 9.18 3.81 -5.95
N ASN A 4 10.06 2.96 -6.50
CA ASN A 4 10.58 3.08 -7.85
C ASN A 4 10.17 1.86 -8.67
N CYS A 5 9.80 2.07 -9.94
CA CYS A 5 9.53 0.99 -10.87
C CYS A 5 10.82 0.18 -11.10
N PRO A 6 10.82 -1.15 -10.91
CA PRO A 6 12.02 -1.98 -11.07
C PRO A 6 12.63 -1.92 -12.48
N VAL A 7 11.79 -1.71 -13.50
CA VAL A 7 12.20 -1.73 -14.91
C VAL A 7 12.79 -0.39 -15.35
N THR A 8 12.17 0.72 -14.95
CA THR A 8 12.50 2.05 -15.48
C THR A 8 13.24 2.95 -14.48
N GLY A 9 13.26 2.57 -13.19
CA GLY A 9 13.78 3.40 -12.10
C GLY A 9 12.94 4.65 -11.80
N GLN A 10 11.89 4.91 -12.56
CA GLN A 10 11.04 6.09 -12.39
C GLN A 10 10.22 5.99 -11.09
N PRO A 11 9.87 7.12 -10.45
CA PRO A 11 9.12 7.13 -9.20
C PRO A 11 7.65 6.72 -9.38
N ASP A 12 7.15 5.88 -8.48
CA ASP A 12 5.74 5.50 -8.38
C ASP A 12 5.12 6.18 -7.18
N TRP A 13 3.96 6.81 -7.37
CA TRP A 13 3.26 7.54 -6.31
C TRP A 13 1.94 6.87 -5.99
N ALA A 14 1.64 6.70 -4.71
CA ALA A 14 0.36 6.18 -4.27
C ALA A 14 -0.14 6.83 -2.98
N THR A 15 -1.46 6.81 -2.82
CA THR A 15 -2.10 6.89 -1.51
C THR A 15 -2.33 5.46 -1.01
N VAL A 16 -1.91 5.17 0.22
CA VAL A 16 -2.15 3.87 0.86
C VAL A 16 -3.24 4.01 1.90
N LEU A 17 -4.22 3.11 1.86
CA LEU A 17 -5.30 2.98 2.84
C LEU A 17 -5.06 1.69 3.62
N ILE A 18 -5.07 1.81 4.94
CA ILE A 18 -4.91 0.68 5.86
C ILE A 18 -6.13 0.69 6.77
N ARG A 19 -6.96 -0.35 6.69
CA ARG A 19 -8.06 -0.59 7.64
C ARG A 19 -7.72 -1.83 8.43
N TYR A 20 -7.94 -1.79 9.74
CA TYR A 20 -7.63 -2.92 10.59
C TYR A 20 -8.49 -2.93 11.85
N THR A 21 -8.62 -4.12 12.42
CA THR A 21 -9.15 -4.37 13.77
C THR A 21 -8.07 -5.14 14.53
N GLY A 22 -7.76 -4.70 15.76
CA GLY A 22 -6.72 -5.31 16.59
C GLY A 22 -5.94 -4.28 17.41
N PRO A 23 -4.72 -4.64 17.89
CA PRO A 23 -3.89 -3.76 18.68
C PRO A 23 -3.59 -2.43 17.97
N ARG A 24 -3.64 -1.32 18.71
CA ARG A 24 -3.41 0.01 18.14
C ARG A 24 -2.00 0.10 17.56
N LEU A 25 -1.92 0.37 16.26
CA LEU A 25 -0.65 0.59 15.57
C LEU A 25 0.04 1.87 16.05
N ASP A 26 1.36 1.81 16.26
CA ASP A 26 2.18 3.01 16.41
C ASP A 26 2.23 3.77 15.08
N ARG A 27 1.59 4.95 15.07
CA ARG A 27 1.49 5.80 13.88
C ARG A 27 2.87 6.28 13.40
N SER A 28 3.80 6.52 14.32
CA SER A 28 5.12 7.05 13.98
C SER A 28 5.99 5.97 13.32
N GLY A 29 6.01 4.76 13.87
CA GLY A 29 6.64 3.57 13.29
C GLY A 29 6.04 3.20 11.94
N LEU A 30 4.70 3.21 11.83
CA LEU A 30 4.01 2.93 10.57
C LEU A 30 4.39 3.94 9.47
N LEU A 31 4.43 5.23 9.81
CA LEU A 31 4.84 6.26 8.84
C LEU A 31 6.30 6.07 8.41
N LYS A 32 7.22 5.81 9.36
CA LYS A 32 8.63 5.52 9.05
C LYS A 32 8.76 4.31 8.13
N TYR A 33 8.02 3.25 8.41
CA TYR A 33 7.98 2.04 7.58
C TYR A 33 7.51 2.34 6.16
N ILE A 34 6.38 3.04 6.00
CA ILE A 34 5.85 3.44 4.67
C ILE A 34 6.84 4.36 3.92
N VAL A 35 7.48 5.29 4.61
CA VAL A 35 8.50 6.18 4.01
C VAL A 35 9.76 5.39 3.64
N GLY A 36 10.06 4.27 4.30
CA GLY A 36 11.16 3.37 3.96
C GLY A 36 11.10 2.84 2.53
N PHE A 37 9.91 2.74 1.93
CA PHE A 37 9.75 2.33 0.53
C PHE A 37 10.28 3.34 -0.49
N ARG A 38 10.60 4.58 -0.07
CA ARG A 38 10.92 5.71 -0.97
C ARG A 38 11.98 5.41 -2.01
N GLN A 39 12.96 4.56 -1.70
CA GLN A 39 14.01 4.17 -2.63
C GLN A 39 13.93 2.70 -3.07
N LYS A 40 12.96 1.94 -2.57
CA LYS A 40 12.77 0.54 -2.92
C LYS A 40 12.31 0.42 -4.37
N GLN A 41 12.94 -0.50 -5.10
CA GLN A 41 12.45 -0.92 -6.41
C GLN A 41 11.46 -2.06 -6.23
N ASP A 42 10.20 -1.82 -6.57
CA ASP A 42 9.15 -2.81 -6.36
C ASP A 42 7.95 -2.59 -7.28
N PHE A 43 7.29 -3.66 -7.71
CA PHE A 43 6.01 -3.56 -8.42
C PHE A 43 4.90 -3.16 -7.46
N HIS A 44 3.83 -2.55 -8.00
CA HIS A 44 2.76 -1.97 -7.17
C HIS A 44 2.08 -3.06 -6.33
N GLU A 45 1.82 -4.21 -6.94
CA GLU A 45 1.20 -5.39 -6.35
C GLU A 45 2.07 -5.96 -5.23
N HIS A 46 3.36 -6.14 -5.48
CA HIS A 46 4.28 -6.71 -4.51
C HIS A 46 4.57 -5.75 -3.35
N CYS A 47 4.56 -4.43 -3.61
CA CYS A 47 4.65 -3.42 -2.56
C CYS A 47 3.47 -3.52 -1.57
N VAL A 48 2.25 -3.71 -2.06
CA VAL A 48 1.05 -3.89 -1.22
C VAL A 48 1.08 -5.23 -0.50
N GLU A 49 1.50 -6.30 -1.17
CA GLU A 49 1.69 -7.62 -0.54
C GLU A 49 2.70 -7.58 0.61
N THR A 50 3.84 -6.90 0.41
CA THR A 50 4.86 -6.70 1.44
C THR A 50 4.27 -5.96 2.64
N LEU A 51 3.57 -4.84 2.39
CA LEU A 51 2.91 -4.07 3.45
C LEU A 51 1.91 -4.92 4.24
N PHE A 52 1.09 -5.70 3.56
CA PHE A 52 0.10 -6.57 4.18
C PHE A 52 0.76 -7.64 5.05
N THR A 53 1.71 -8.39 4.48
CA THR A 53 2.39 -9.49 5.17
C THR A 53 3.24 -9.02 6.36
N ASP A 54 3.97 -7.90 6.22
CA ASP A 54 4.72 -7.31 7.33
C ASP A 54 3.81 -6.86 8.48
N LEU A 55 2.67 -6.22 8.17
CA LEU A 55 1.72 -5.79 9.19
C LEU A 55 1.01 -6.98 9.87
N MET A 56 0.61 -8.00 9.10
CA MET A 56 0.09 -9.23 9.67
C MET A 56 1.07 -9.88 10.65
N ALA A 57 2.34 -10.01 10.25
CA ALA A 57 3.35 -10.68 11.06
C ALA A 57 3.75 -9.89 12.31
N ARG A 58 3.94 -8.57 12.19
CA ARG A 58 4.51 -7.75 13.27
C ARG A 58 3.47 -7.15 14.20
N CYS A 59 2.28 -6.87 13.67
CA CYS A 59 1.24 -6.16 14.42
C CYS A 59 0.08 -7.07 14.82
N GLN A 60 0.02 -8.27 14.24
CA GLN A 60 -0.97 -9.31 14.57
C GLN A 60 -2.41 -8.76 14.69
N PRO A 61 -2.90 -7.98 13.71
CA PRO A 61 -4.29 -7.56 13.70
C PRO A 61 -5.20 -8.78 13.51
N GLU A 62 -6.41 -8.71 14.04
CA GLU A 62 -7.45 -9.72 13.80
C GLU A 62 -7.96 -9.63 12.35
N HIS A 63 -8.14 -8.41 11.86
CA HIS A 63 -8.54 -8.11 10.49
C HIS A 63 -7.64 -7.03 9.91
N LEU A 64 -7.24 -7.18 8.65
CA LEU A 64 -6.39 -6.22 7.95
C LEU A 64 -6.82 -6.10 6.50
N MET A 65 -6.88 -4.87 6.01
CA MET A 65 -6.93 -4.52 4.61
C MET A 65 -5.87 -3.47 4.31
N VAL A 66 -5.10 -3.71 3.24
CA VAL A 66 -4.18 -2.75 2.65
C VAL A 66 -4.56 -2.56 1.18
N CYS A 67 -4.84 -1.32 0.82
CA CYS A 67 -5.05 -0.90 -0.56
C CYS A 67 -4.10 0.24 -0.90
N ALA A 68 -3.49 0.21 -2.08
CA ALA A 68 -2.76 1.34 -2.61
C ALA A 68 -3.40 1.82 -3.92
N ARG A 69 -3.58 3.14 -4.02
CA ARG A 69 -4.13 3.83 -5.18
C ARG A 69 -3.00 4.57 -5.88
N TYR A 70 -2.41 3.96 -6.90
CA TYR A 70 -1.27 4.53 -7.62
C TYR A 70 -1.71 5.57 -8.66
N THR A 71 -0.80 6.49 -8.97
CA THR A 71 -0.94 7.40 -10.10
C THR A 71 -0.66 6.67 -11.40
N ARG A 72 -1.34 7.04 -12.49
CA ARG A 72 -1.21 6.34 -13.78
C ARG A 72 0.19 6.40 -14.41
N ARG A 73 0.55 5.34 -15.13
CA ARG A 73 1.65 5.29 -16.12
C ARG A 73 1.08 4.89 -17.47
N GLY A 74 1.42 5.62 -18.53
CA GLY A 74 0.89 5.32 -19.86
C GLY A 74 -0.64 5.35 -19.96
N GLY A 75 -1.29 6.17 -19.11
CA GLY A 75 -2.76 6.27 -19.07
C GLY A 75 -3.48 5.23 -18.20
N LEU A 76 -2.77 4.23 -17.65
CA LEU A 76 -3.34 3.18 -16.81
C LEU A 76 -2.83 3.31 -15.37
N ASP A 77 -3.75 3.22 -14.40
CA ASP A 77 -3.39 3.09 -12.98
C ASP A 77 -3.65 1.66 -12.50
N ILE A 78 -2.90 1.26 -11.46
CA ILE A 78 -3.03 -0.05 -10.82
C ILE A 78 -3.38 0.21 -9.36
N ASN A 79 -4.40 -0.47 -8.86
CA ASN A 79 -4.93 -0.24 -7.52
C ASN A 79 -4.96 -1.55 -6.71
N PRO A 80 -3.80 -2.07 -6.27
CA PRO A 80 -3.75 -3.37 -5.62
C PRO A 80 -4.48 -3.32 -4.27
N TRP A 81 -5.19 -4.41 -3.98
CA TRP A 81 -5.96 -4.62 -2.76
C TRP A 81 -5.60 -5.99 -2.17
N ARG A 82 -5.33 -6.02 -0.87
CA ARG A 82 -5.12 -7.24 -0.08
C ARG A 82 -5.88 -7.13 1.23
N SER A 83 -6.64 -8.17 1.59
CA SER A 83 -7.52 -8.17 2.74
C SER A 83 -7.66 -9.57 3.33
N THR A 84 -7.81 -9.67 4.65
CA THR A 84 -8.19 -10.90 5.36
C THR A 84 -9.65 -11.27 5.15
N GLU A 85 -10.50 -10.29 4.84
CA GLU A 85 -11.94 -10.47 4.62
C GLU A 85 -12.37 -10.03 3.22
N PRO A 86 -13.41 -10.66 2.66
CA PRO A 86 -14.01 -10.24 1.40
C PRO A 86 -14.89 -9.00 1.61
N GLU A 87 -14.39 -7.81 1.26
CA GLU A 87 -15.16 -6.55 1.13
C GLU A 87 -14.17 -5.45 0.66
N ALA A 88 -14.54 -4.24 0.23
CA ALA A 88 -15.78 -3.61 -0.27
C ALA A 88 -15.29 -2.47 -1.19
N ASP A 89 -16.12 -2.03 -2.13
CA ASP A 89 -15.90 -0.92 -3.08
C ASP A 89 -14.67 -0.01 -2.80
N PRO A 90 -13.65 0.01 -3.68
CA PRO A 90 -12.47 0.86 -3.52
C PRO A 90 -12.78 2.36 -3.57
N GLY A 91 -14.02 2.71 -3.90
CA GLY A 91 -14.49 4.07 -4.03
C GLY A 91 -13.96 4.75 -5.29
N PRO A 92 -14.23 6.06 -5.41
CA PRO A 92 -13.87 6.82 -6.61
C PRO A 92 -12.35 7.01 -6.73
N ARG A 93 -11.94 7.59 -7.87
CA ARG A 93 -10.56 8.03 -8.08
C ARG A 93 -10.19 9.11 -7.08
N LEU A 94 -8.95 9.04 -6.57
CA LEU A 94 -8.38 10.05 -5.68
C LEU A 94 -7.75 11.19 -6.49
N VAL A 95 -7.51 12.32 -5.82
CA VAL A 95 -7.06 13.59 -6.43
C VAL A 95 -5.81 13.51 -7.33
N ARG A 96 -4.94 12.51 -7.15
CA ARG A 96 -3.70 12.35 -7.92
C ARG A 96 -3.74 11.23 -8.97
N GLN A 97 -4.81 10.44 -9.04
CA GLN A 97 -4.89 9.28 -9.93
C GLN A 97 -5.07 9.68 -11.39
#